data_AF-A0A2D8QG57-F1
#
_entry.id   AF-A0A2D8QG57-F1
#
_cell.length_a   1.000
_cell.length_b   1.000
_cell.length_c   1.000
_cell.angle_alpha   90.00
_cell.angle_beta   90.00
_cell.angle_gamma   90.00
#
_symmetry.space_group_name_H-M   'P 1'
#
loop_
_entity.id
_entity.type
_entity.pdbx_description
1 polymer ?
#
loop_
_entity_poly.entity_id
_entity_poly.type
_entity_poly.pdbx_seq_one_letter_code
_entity_poly.pdbx_strand_id
1 'polypeptide(L)'
;MTEPSDDSLVVRVAAGDHAAFALLMTRHMRRAISIARGVARNTADADEIAQDAFLRLWTHAGRFDRTRGGFTAWFGRIVLNLTLDRRRRPVTELLDDRIAVADDRPDALDRLIGAERDASL
;
A
#
# COMPACT_ATOMS: atom_id res chain seq x y z
N MET A 1 -14.55 -8.24 -22.53
CA MET A 1 -13.50 -7.27 -22.19
C MET A 1 -12.76 -7.82 -20.98
N THR A 2 -11.47 -8.12 -21.09
CA THR A 2 -10.67 -8.63 -19.97
C THR A 2 -10.40 -7.50 -18.98
N GLU A 3 -10.61 -7.75 -17.70
CA GLU A 3 -10.37 -6.78 -16.65
C GLU A 3 -8.85 -6.48 -16.52
N PRO A 4 -8.41 -5.20 -16.42
CA PRO A 4 -6.99 -4.88 -16.35
C PRO A 4 -6.37 -5.35 -15.03
N SER A 5 -5.15 -5.90 -15.10
CA SER A 5 -4.39 -6.33 -13.93
C SER A 5 -3.89 -5.13 -13.12
N ASP A 6 -3.70 -5.31 -11.81
CA ASP A 6 -3.21 -4.23 -10.95
C ASP A 6 -1.82 -3.73 -11.34
N ASP A 7 -0.95 -4.65 -11.81
CA ASP A 7 0.38 -4.30 -12.33
C ASP A 7 0.28 -3.38 -13.56
N SER A 8 -0.71 -3.60 -14.44
CA SER A 8 -0.94 -2.72 -15.59
C SER A 8 -1.53 -1.36 -15.19
N LEU A 9 -2.36 -1.35 -14.15
CA LEU A 9 -2.98 -0.13 -13.64
C LEU A 9 -1.94 0.78 -12.99
N VAL A 10 -1.00 0.26 -12.20
CA VAL A 10 0.01 1.10 -11.55
C VAL A 10 0.95 1.76 -12.56
N VAL A 11 1.25 1.10 -13.69
CA VAL A 11 2.00 1.71 -14.79
C VAL A 11 1.23 2.89 -15.41
N ARG A 12 -0.09 2.77 -15.56
CA ARG A 12 -0.94 3.87 -16.02
C ARG A 12 -1.02 5.00 -15.00
N VAL A 13 -1.08 4.68 -13.71
CA VAL A 13 -1.00 5.70 -12.63
C VAL A 13 0.30 6.48 -12.71
N ALA A 14 1.43 5.83 -12.98
CA ALA A 14 2.72 6.50 -13.17
C ALA A 14 2.70 7.50 -14.35
N ALA A 15 1.80 7.32 -15.32
CA ALA A 15 1.57 8.23 -16.43
C ALA A 15 0.48 9.29 -16.15
N GLY A 16 -0.06 9.38 -14.92
CA GLY A 16 -1.08 10.35 -14.53
C GLY A 16 -2.53 9.92 -14.81
N ASP A 17 -2.79 8.64 -15.03
CA ASP A 17 -4.14 8.12 -15.29
C ASP A 17 -4.97 8.04 -14.00
N HIS A 18 -5.89 9.00 -13.83
CA HIS A 18 -6.77 9.09 -12.68
C HIS A 18 -7.81 7.95 -12.60
N ALA A 19 -8.23 7.41 -13.74
CA ALA A 19 -9.19 6.30 -13.76
C ALA A 19 -8.53 5.00 -13.31
N ALA A 20 -7.27 4.77 -13.71
CA ALA A 20 -6.48 3.65 -13.20
C ALA A 20 -6.24 3.77 -11.68
N PHE A 21 -5.95 4.98 -11.20
CA PHE A 21 -5.79 5.24 -9.76
C PHE A 21 -7.07 4.96 -8.98
N ALA A 22 -8.21 5.48 -9.43
CA ALA A 22 -9.51 5.25 -8.80
C ALA A 22 -9.88 3.75 -8.75
N LEU A 23 -9.54 3.00 -9.80
CA LEU A 23 -9.77 1.55 -9.84
C LEU A 23 -8.89 0.81 -8.83
N LEU A 24 -7.60 1.14 -8.74
CA LEU A 24 -6.72 0.57 -7.71
C LEU A 24 -7.20 0.93 -6.29
N MET A 25 -7.64 2.18 -6.08
CA MET A 25 -8.18 2.61 -4.80
C MET A 25 -9.43 1.81 -4.42
N THR A 26 -10.38 1.66 -5.35
CA THR A 26 -11.61 0.89 -5.14
C THR A 26 -11.31 -0.57 -4.78
N ARG A 27 -10.36 -1.20 -5.47
CA ARG A 27 -9.98 -2.60 -5.24
C ARG A 27 -9.25 -2.82 -3.90
N HIS A 28 -8.38 -1.89 -3.51
CA HIS A 28 -7.40 -2.13 -2.44
C HIS A 28 -7.63 -1.34 -1.16
N MET A 29 -8.58 -0.40 -1.11
CA MET A 29 -8.82 0.42 0.09
C MET A 29 -9.11 -0.41 1.34
N ARG A 30 -10.05 -1.36 1.25
CA ARG A 30 -10.39 -2.22 2.41
C ARG A 30 -9.18 -3.00 2.91
N ARG A 31 -8.37 -3.52 1.99
CA ARG A 31 -7.15 -4.28 2.32
C ARG A 31 -6.10 -3.39 2.98
N ALA A 32 -5.88 -2.18 2.45
CA ALA A 32 -4.95 -1.22 3.04
C ALA A 32 -5.35 -0.88 4.50
N ILE A 33 -6.63 -0.62 4.73
CA ILE A 33 -7.17 -0.39 6.07
C ILE A 33 -6.95 -1.61 6.98
N SER A 34 -7.25 -2.82 6.51
CA SER A 34 -7.02 -4.05 7.28
C SER A 34 -5.55 -4.22 7.70
N ILE A 35 -4.60 -4.00 6.78
CA ILE A 35 -3.16 -4.06 7.05
C ILE A 35 -2.79 -3.02 8.10
N ALA A 36 -3.21 -1.77 7.92
CA ALA A 36 -2.91 -0.69 8.86
C ALA A 36 -3.50 -0.98 10.25
N ARG A 37 -4.75 -1.44 10.34
CA ARG A 37 -5.39 -1.82 11.61
C ARG A 37 -4.67 -2.95 12.33
N GLY A 38 -4.18 -3.96 11.61
CA GLY A 38 -3.47 -5.09 12.20
C GLY A 38 -2.11 -4.72 12.82
N VAL A 39 -1.53 -3.59 12.41
CA VAL A 39 -0.19 -3.17 12.85
C VAL A 39 -0.22 -1.92 13.72
N ALA A 40 -1.19 -1.02 13.53
CA ALA A 40 -1.30 0.24 14.25
C ALA A 40 -1.57 0.03 15.74
N ARG A 41 -1.01 0.90 16.58
CA ARG A 41 -1.28 0.91 18.03
C ARG A 41 -2.65 1.50 18.35
N ASN A 42 -3.08 2.48 17.56
CA ASN A 42 -4.40 3.09 17.59
C ASN A 42 -5.11 2.77 16.28
N THR A 43 -6.23 2.03 16.34
CA THR A 43 -6.97 1.62 15.14
C THR A 43 -7.68 2.77 14.44
N ALA A 44 -7.89 3.90 15.13
CA ALA A 44 -8.49 5.10 14.55
C ALA A 44 -7.63 5.72 13.43
N ASP A 45 -6.30 5.51 13.46
CA ASP A 45 -5.37 6.10 12.49
C ASP A 45 -5.33 5.32 11.16
N ALA A 46 -5.95 4.14 11.09
CA ALA A 46 -5.78 3.23 9.96
C ALA A 46 -6.38 3.76 8.65
N ASP A 47 -7.50 4.47 8.73
CA ASP A 47 -8.17 5.04 7.55
C ASP A 47 -7.35 6.21 6.99
N GLU A 48 -6.70 7.01 7.84
CA GLU A 48 -5.75 8.06 7.44
C GLU A 48 -4.50 7.46 6.80
N ILE A 49 -3.92 6.43 7.43
CA ILE A 49 -2.74 5.72 6.89
C ILE A 49 -3.03 5.14 5.51
N ALA A 50 -4.21 4.55 5.32
CA ALA A 50 -4.60 4.01 4.02
C ALA A 50 -4.71 5.12 2.96
N GLN A 51 -5.30 6.26 3.30
CA GLN A 51 -5.37 7.43 2.40
C GLN A 51 -3.98 7.95 2.05
N ASP A 52 -3.09 8.12 3.04
CA ASP A 52 -1.70 8.52 2.83
C ASP A 52 -0.95 7.53 1.92
N ALA A 53 -1.21 6.23 2.05
CA ALA A 53 -0.64 5.21 1.19
C ALA A 53 -1.08 5.39 -0.27
N PHE A 54 -2.34 5.75 -0.53
CA PHE A 54 -2.82 6.06 -1.87
C PHE A 54 -2.25 7.38 -2.41
N LEU A 55 -2.07 8.40 -1.58
CA LEU A 55 -1.35 9.62 -1.99
C LEU A 55 0.10 9.31 -2.38
N ARG A 56 0.76 8.41 -1.64
CA ARG A 56 2.10 7.91 -1.99
C ARG A 56 2.09 7.08 -3.27
N LEU A 57 1.08 6.24 -3.47
CA LEU A 57 0.90 5.51 -4.74
C LEU A 57 0.84 6.50 -5.92
N TRP A 58 0.02 7.54 -5.82
CA TRP A 58 -0.12 8.54 -6.89
C TRP A 58 1.21 9.22 -7.23
N THR A 59 1.94 9.66 -6.21
CA THR A 59 3.19 10.42 -6.35
C THR A 59 4.40 9.56 -6.70
N HIS A 60 4.38 8.25 -6.37
CA HIS A 60 5.53 7.36 -6.50
C HIS A 60 5.27 6.11 -7.35
N ALA A 61 4.17 6.03 -8.08
CA ALA A 61 3.84 4.89 -8.96
C ALA A 61 4.96 4.54 -9.94
N GLY A 62 5.74 5.53 -10.41
CA GLY A 62 6.90 5.31 -11.28
C GLY A 62 8.05 4.52 -10.64
N ARG A 63 8.02 4.29 -9.33
CA ARG A 63 8.98 3.44 -8.61
C ARG A 63 8.54 1.97 -8.53
N PHE A 64 7.36 1.63 -9.04
CA PHE A 64 6.94 0.24 -9.12
C PHE A 64 7.83 -0.54 -10.09
N ASP A 65 8.39 -1.65 -9.59
CA ASP A 65 9.24 -2.54 -10.37
C ASP A 65 8.68 -3.96 -10.26
N ARG A 66 8.11 -4.45 -11.37
CA ARG A 66 7.46 -5.75 -11.43
C ARG A 66 8.42 -6.92 -11.15
N THR A 67 9.72 -6.72 -11.36
CA THR A 67 10.75 -7.73 -11.10
C THR A 67 10.98 -7.95 -9.60
N ARG A 68 10.59 -6.98 -8.75
CA ARG A 68 10.71 -7.02 -7.28
C ARG A 68 9.42 -7.46 -6.56
N GLY A 69 8.42 -7.88 -7.34
CA GLY A 69 7.12 -8.34 -6.84
C GLY A 69 5.94 -7.73 -7.58
N GLY A 70 4.75 -8.25 -7.33
CA GLY A 70 3.50 -7.70 -7.87
C GLY A 70 3.02 -6.46 -7.09
N PHE A 71 2.08 -5.72 -7.68
CA PHE A 71 1.52 -4.50 -7.10
C PHE A 71 1.08 -4.68 -5.63
N THR A 72 0.35 -5.74 -5.30
CA THR A 72 -0.19 -5.97 -3.95
C THR A 72 0.91 -6.02 -2.89
N ALA A 73 2.04 -6.68 -3.19
CA ALA A 73 3.16 -6.77 -2.27
C ALA A 73 3.86 -5.41 -2.12
N TRP A 74 4.07 -4.70 -3.23
CA TRP A 74 4.68 -3.38 -3.21
C TRP A 74 3.82 -2.34 -2.47
N PHE A 75 2.52 -2.29 -2.75
CA PHE A 75 1.58 -1.38 -2.08
C PHE A 75 1.38 -1.73 -0.60
N GLY A 76 1.32 -3.02 -0.26
CA GLY A 76 1.27 -3.47 1.14
C GLY A 76 2.49 -3.00 1.96
N ARG A 77 3.68 -2.96 1.35
CA ARG A 77 4.89 -2.39 2.00
C ARG A 77 4.75 -0.90 2.26
N ILE A 78 4.16 -0.13 1.35
CA ILE A 78 3.89 1.30 1.55
C ILE A 78 2.99 1.50 2.79
N VAL A 79 1.88 0.76 2.87
CA VAL A 79 0.95 0.82 4.01
C VAL A 79 1.64 0.42 5.32
N LEU A 80 2.40 -0.67 5.31
CA LEU A 80 3.11 -1.16 6.49
C LEU A 80 4.14 -0.14 6.99
N ASN A 81 4.95 0.42 6.08
CA ASN A 81 5.97 1.40 6.44
C ASN A 81 5.35 2.67 7.04
N LEU A 82 4.28 3.19 6.41
CA LEU A 82 3.51 4.32 6.96
C LEU A 82 2.98 4.03 8.37
N THR A 83 2.43 2.83 8.57
CA THR A 83 1.90 2.42 9.88
C THR A 83 3.01 2.36 10.94
N LEU A 84 4.17 1.79 10.59
CA LEU A 84 5.32 1.70 11.49
C LEU A 84 5.92 3.07 11.78
N ASP A 85 5.97 3.97 10.80
CA ASP A 85 6.44 5.33 10.97
C ASP A 85 5.51 6.10 11.93
N ARG A 86 4.19 5.99 11.75
CA ARG A 86 3.19 6.59 12.65
C ARG A 86 3.32 6.07 14.09
N ARG A 87 3.66 4.79 14.29
CA ARG A 87 3.93 4.23 15.63
C ARG A 87 5.19 4.77 16.29
N ARG A 88 6.18 5.20 15.51
CA ARG A 88 7.49 5.66 16.02
C ARG A 88 7.53 7.15 16.32
N ARG A 89 6.61 7.95 15.77
CA ARG A 89 6.59 9.42 15.94
C ARG A 89 5.66 9.87 17.07
N PRO A 90 6.06 10.83 17.94
CA PRO A 90 5.10 11.64 18.68
C PRO A 90 4.26 12.49 17.70
N VAL A 91 2.99 12.73 18.05
CA VAL A 91 1.84 13.07 17.18
C VAL A 91 1.98 14.28 16.22
N THR A 92 3.08 15.06 16.24
CA THR A 92 3.13 16.40 15.61
C THR A 92 3.76 16.51 14.22
N GLU A 93 4.33 15.47 13.61
CA GLU A 93 5.07 15.60 12.34
C GLU A 93 4.75 14.45 11.38
N LEU A 94 3.74 14.62 10.53
CA LEU A 94 3.35 13.63 9.52
C LEU A 94 3.14 14.42 8.24
N LEU A 95 4.00 14.19 7.27
CA LEU A 95 4.35 15.21 6.27
C LEU A 95 5.84 15.13 5.94
N ASP A 96 6.47 13.95 5.89
CA ASP A 96 7.87 13.90 5.45
C ASP A 96 8.25 12.65 4.63
N ASP A 97 8.93 12.93 3.51
CA ASP A 97 9.18 12.09 2.34
C ASP A 97 10.38 11.15 2.54
N ARG A 98 10.20 10.08 3.30
CA ARG A 98 11.18 8.99 3.33
C ARG A 98 10.64 7.74 2.67
N ILE A 99 10.87 7.63 1.36
CA ILE A 99 10.89 6.34 0.67
C ILE A 99 12.34 6.02 0.29
N ALA A 100 13.05 5.32 1.19
CA ALA A 100 14.14 4.45 0.80
C ALA A 100 13.51 3.12 0.37
N VAL A 101 13.28 2.92 -0.94
CA VAL A 101 12.86 1.60 -1.45
C VAL A 101 14.10 0.68 -1.39
N ALA A 102 14.31 0.01 -0.26
CA ALA A 102 15.00 -1.28 -0.15
C ALA A 102 15.06 -1.77 1.32
N ASP A 103 14.32 -2.83 1.64
CA ASP A 103 14.87 -3.97 2.39
C ASP A 103 14.11 -5.24 1.96
N ASP A 104 14.88 -6.23 1.54
CA ASP A 104 14.46 -7.47 0.86
C ASP A 104 14.02 -8.53 1.88
N ARG A 105 13.07 -8.19 2.76
CA ARG A 105 12.59 -9.13 3.79
C ARG A 105 11.08 -9.40 3.65
N PRO A 106 10.70 -10.56 3.06
CA PRO A 106 9.30 -10.87 2.71
C PRO A 106 8.38 -11.17 3.91
N ASP A 107 8.92 -11.33 5.11
CA ASP A 107 8.32 -12.29 6.03
C ASP A 107 7.04 -11.82 6.78
N ALA A 108 6.88 -10.53 7.08
CA ALA A 108 5.69 -10.07 7.81
C ALA A 108 4.48 -9.81 6.89
N LEU A 109 4.73 -9.26 5.70
CA LEU A 109 3.67 -8.96 4.74
C LEU A 109 3.17 -10.24 4.06
N ASP A 110 4.05 -11.17 3.71
CA ASP A 110 3.65 -12.44 3.09
C ASP A 110 2.80 -13.30 4.03
N ARG A 111 3.06 -13.26 5.35
CA ARG A 111 2.22 -13.91 6.37
C ARG A 111 0.82 -13.30 6.46
N LEU A 112 0.71 -11.97 6.41
CA LEU A 112 -0.59 -11.28 6.39
C LEU A 112 -1.35 -11.53 5.07
N ILE A 113 -0.66 -11.53 3.93
CA ILE A 113 -1.25 -11.83 2.62
C ILE A 113 -1.69 -13.30 2.54
N GLY A 114 -0.88 -14.22 3.06
CA GLY A 114 -1.19 -15.66 3.08
C GLY A 114 -2.43 -15.98 3.92
N ALA A 115 -2.53 -15.41 5.13
CA ALA A 115 -3.67 -15.65 6.02
C ALA A 115 -5.01 -15.13 5.46
N GLU A 116 -5.00 -14.11 4.61
CA GLU A 116 -6.21 -13.52 4.03
C GLU A 116 -6.70 -14.28 2.79
N ARG A 117 -5.82 -15.01 2.09
CA ARG A 117 -6.19 -15.91 0.99
C ARG A 117 -7.00 -17.12 1.48
N ASP A 118 -6.77 -17.56 2.71
CA ASP A 118 -7.46 -18.71 3.31
C ASP A 118 -8.84 -18.32 3.91
N ALA A 119 -9.12 -17.02 4.09
CA ALA A 119 -10.36 -16.53 4.71
C ALA A 119 -11.48 -16.18 3.71
N SER A 120 -11.34 -16.51 2.43
CA SER A 120 -12.34 -16.29 1.37
C SER A 120 -12.84 -17.59 0.70
N LEU A 121 -12.75 -18.73 1.39
CA LEU A 121 -13.44 -19.98 1.06
C LEU A 121 -14.51 -20.28 2.11
#